data_AF-A0A7Y4XJP6-F1
#
_entry.id   AF-A0A7Y4XJP6-F1
#
_cell.length_a   1.000
_cell.length_b   1.000
_cell.length_c   1.000
_cell.angle_alpha   90.00
_cell.angle_beta   90.00
_cell.angle_gamma   90.00
#
_symmetry.space_group_name_H-M   'P 1'
#
loop_
_entity.id
_entity.type
_entity.pdbx_description
1 polymer ?
#
loop_
_entity_poly.entity_id
_entity_poly.type
_entity_poly.pdbx_seq_one_letter_code
_entity_poly.pdbx_strand_id
1 'polypeptide(L)' 'MLLDSQIPSEGIALPSAPALERLISRRETLILIGISNATLWRWIKAGRFPAPLKIGKKKVAWRSSVLAEWIARRTT' A
#
# COMPACT_ATOMS: atom_id res chain seq x y z
N MET A 1 44.60 -20.91 18.89
CA MET A 1 44.12 -20.18 17.70
C MET A 1 42.62 -20.37 17.65
N LEU A 2 41.89 -19.54 18.39
CA LEU A 2 40.42 -19.59 18.47
C LEU A 2 39.92 -18.84 17.24
N LEU A 3 39.25 -19.54 16.32
CA LEU A 3 38.58 -18.89 15.20
C LEU A 3 37.47 -18.02 15.79
N ASP A 4 37.59 -16.72 15.53
CA ASP A 4 36.60 -15.68 15.77
C ASP A 4 35.18 -16.22 15.57
N SER A 5 34.40 -16.19 16.65
CA SER A 5 32.95 -16.39 16.62
C SER A 5 32.27 -15.17 15.99
N GLN A 6 32.55 -14.90 14.71
CA GLN A 6 31.65 -14.08 13.90
C GLN A 6 30.45 -14.94 13.51
N ILE A 7 29.45 -14.95 14.38
CA ILE A 7 28.07 -14.99 13.88
C ILE A 7 27.85 -13.60 13.26
N PRO A 8 27.72 -13.44 11.93
CA PRO A 8 27.29 -12.17 11.38
C PRO A 8 25.90 -11.85 11.95
N SER A 9 25.82 -10.76 12.70
CA SER A 9 24.60 -10.21 13.29
C SER A 9 23.68 -9.56 12.25
N GLU A 10 23.82 -9.91 10.98
CA GLU A 10 22.75 -9.71 10.00
C GLU A 10 21.65 -10.69 10.37
N GLY A 11 20.84 -10.25 11.33
CA GLY A 11 19.63 -10.92 11.73
C GLY A 11 18.97 -11.42 10.47
N ILE A 12 18.78 -12.73 10.42
CA ILE A 12 18.02 -13.41 9.38
C ILE A 12 16.73 -12.61 9.30
N ALA A 13 16.65 -11.70 8.33
CA ALA A 13 15.41 -11.13 7.91
C ALA A 13 14.72 -12.34 7.29
N LEU A 14 14.05 -13.12 8.14
CA LEU A 14 13.02 -14.05 7.71
C LEU A 14 12.29 -13.26 6.65
N PRO A 15 12.22 -13.72 5.38
CA PRO A 15 11.48 -13.00 4.35
C PRO A 15 10.10 -12.81 4.96
N SER A 16 9.86 -11.57 5.45
CA SER A 16 8.91 -11.33 6.52
C SER A 16 7.61 -11.86 6.00
N ALA A 17 7.15 -13.00 6.55
CA ALA A 17 6.06 -13.81 6.01
C ALA A 17 5.04 -12.87 5.38
N PRO A 18 4.72 -13.00 4.07
CA PRO A 18 4.26 -11.90 3.23
C PRO A 18 3.26 -11.07 4.02
N ALA A 19 3.73 -9.93 4.55
CA ALA A 19 2.99 -9.20 5.56
C ALA A 19 1.64 -8.92 4.93
N LEU A 20 0.57 -9.54 5.46
CA LEU A 20 -0.72 -9.58 4.78
C LEU A 20 -1.10 -8.16 4.41
N GLU A 21 -0.95 -7.84 3.13
CA GLU A 21 -0.95 -6.45 2.76
C GLU A 21 -2.36 -5.91 2.89
N ARG A 22 -2.51 -4.92 3.77
CA ARG A 22 -3.82 -4.41 4.10
C ARG A 22 -4.44 -3.79 2.85
N LEU A 23 -5.59 -4.33 2.46
CA LEU A 23 -6.41 -3.76 1.41
C LEU A 23 -7.33 -2.69 2.00
N ILE A 24 -7.16 -1.47 1.52
CA ILE A 24 -7.94 -0.31 1.90
C ILE A 24 -9.18 -0.26 1.03
N SER A 25 -10.36 -0.35 1.65
CA SER A 25 -11.62 -0.29 0.93
C SER A 25 -11.84 1.10 0.33
N ARG A 26 -12.69 1.18 -0.71
CA ARG A 26 -13.16 2.48 -1.24
C ARG A 26 -13.62 3.45 -0.17
N ARG A 27 -14.35 2.98 0.86
CA ARG A 27 -14.86 3.86 1.92
C ARG A 27 -13.72 4.46 2.73
N GLU A 28 -12.75 3.64 3.14
CA GLU A 28 -11.56 4.11 3.86
C GLU A 28 -10.73 5.07 2.98
N THR A 29 -10.53 4.77 1.70
CA THR A 29 -9.80 5.65 0.77
C THR A 29 -10.41 7.06 0.70
N LEU A 30 -11.74 7.17 0.66
CA LEU A 30 -12.43 8.47 0.63
C LEU A 30 -12.20 9.26 1.93
N ILE A 31 -12.21 8.57 3.08
CA ILE A 31 -11.96 9.18 4.39
C ILE A 31 -10.51 9.63 4.50
N LEU A 32 -9.57 8.76 4.13
CA LEU A 32 -8.13 9.02 4.21
C LEU A 32 -7.70 10.25 3.39
N ILE A 33 -8.29 10.43 2.22
CA ILE A 33 -7.93 11.53 1.30
C ILE A 33 -8.86 12.75 1.48
N GLY A 34 -10.03 12.56 2.09
CA GLY A 34 -11.00 13.64 2.28
C GLY A 34 -11.72 14.07 0.99
N ILE A 35 -12.01 13.13 0.08
CA ILE A 35 -12.66 13.44 -1.21
C ILE A 35 -13.97 12.69 -1.42
N SER A 36 -14.83 13.22 -2.29
CA SER A 36 -16.08 12.58 -2.69
C SER A 36 -15.85 11.40 -3.64
N ASN A 37 -16.84 10.49 -3.70
CA ASN A 37 -16.79 9.32 -4.60
C ASN A 37 -16.64 9.71 -6.07
N ALA A 38 -17.36 10.75 -6.50
CA ALA A 38 -17.29 11.27 -7.86
C ALA A 38 -15.88 11.79 -8.18
N THR A 39 -15.24 12.48 -7.24
CA THR A 39 -13.86 12.98 -7.40
C THR A 39 -12.87 11.84 -7.54
N LEU A 40 -12.99 10.81 -6.71
CA LEU A 40 -12.15 9.61 -6.79
C LEU A 40 -12.23 8.97 -8.18
N TRP A 41 -13.43 8.72 -8.70
CA TRP A 41 -13.59 8.12 -10.03
C TRP A 41 -13.11 9.02 -11.16
N ARG A 42 -13.32 10.34 -11.05
CA ARG A 42 -12.77 11.31 -12.01
C ARG A 42 -11.25 11.24 -12.06
N TRP A 43 -10.58 11.15 -10.90
CA TRP A 43 -9.12 11.04 -10.85
C TRP A 43 -8.61 9.70 -11.36
N ILE A 44 -9.31 8.60 -11.08
CA ILE A 44 -8.98 7.28 -11.65
C ILE A 44 -9.11 7.33 -13.18
N LYS A 45 -10.21 7.87 -13.72
CA LYS A 45 -10.42 8.02 -15.17
C LYS A 45 -9.38 8.93 -15.82
N ALA A 46 -8.94 9.97 -15.11
CA ALA A 46 -7.89 10.88 -15.56
C ALA A 46 -6.46 10.34 -15.35
N GLY A 47 -6.28 9.11 -14.84
CA GLY A 47 -4.97 8.53 -14.55
C GLY A 47 -4.20 9.20 -13.41
N ARG A 48 -4.85 10.06 -12.62
CA ARG A 48 -4.23 10.80 -11.50
C ARG A 48 -4.28 10.02 -10.18
N PHE A 49 -5.05 8.94 -10.12
CA PHE A 49 -5.22 8.08 -8.94
C PHE A 49 -4.88 6.63 -9.29
N PRO A 50 -4.28 5.85 -8.37
CA PRO A 50 -3.99 4.44 -8.61
C PRO A 50 -5.25 3.66 -8.96
N ALA A 51 -5.12 2.71 -9.89
CA ALA A 51 -6.22 1.85 -10.29
C ALA A 51 -6.67 0.95 -9.11
N PRO A 52 -7.98 0.78 -8.89
CA PRO A 52 -8.49 -0.13 -7.88
C PRO A 52 -8.24 -1.59 -8.22
N LEU A 53 -7.98 -2.40 -7.19
CA LEU A 53 -8.11 -3.85 -7.25
C LEU A 53 -9.57 -4.26 -7.08
N LYS A 54 -10.09 -5.07 -8.01
CA LYS A 54 -11.43 -5.65 -7.94
C LYS A 54 -11.37 -6.90 -7.07
N ILE A 55 -12.00 -6.84 -5.89
CA ILE A 55 -12.06 -7.97 -4.94
C ILE A 55 -13.34 -8.80 -5.14
N GLY A 56 -14.38 -8.19 -5.70
CA GLY A 56 -15.62 -8.89 -6.05
C GLY A 56 -16.50 -8.07 -6.98
N LYS A 57 -17.73 -8.52 -7.23
CA LYS A 57 -18.64 -7.95 -8.24
C LYS A 57 -18.89 -6.44 -8.08
N LYS A 58 -18.90 -5.93 -6.85
CA LYS A 58 -19.10 -4.49 -6.54
C LYS A 58 -18.06 -3.92 -5.57
N LYS A 59 -17.10 -4.74 -5.10
CA LYS A 59 -16.13 -4.35 -4.08
C LYS A 59 -14.77 -4.10 -4.71
N VAL A 60 -14.25 -2.90 -4.47
CA VAL A 60 -12.91 -2.48 -4.87
C VAL A 60 -12.10 -2.04 -3.67
N ALA A 61 -10.80 -2.26 -3.75
CA ALA A 61 -9.84 -1.88 -2.73
C ALA A 61 -8.50 -1.47 -3.35
N TRP A 62 -7.63 -0.89 -2.54
CA TRP A 62 -6.26 -0.53 -2.91
C TRP A 62 -5.29 -1.16 -1.93
N ARG A 63 -4.10 -1.49 -2.42
CA ARG A 63 -2.97 -1.87 -1.58
C ARG A 63 -2.57 -0.67 -0.70
N SER A 64 -2.34 -0.91 0.59
CA SER A 64 -1.91 0.15 1.51
C SER A 64 -0.61 0.80 1.07
N SER A 65 0.35 0.03 0.56
CA SER A 65 1.63 0.54 0.03
C SER A 65 1.42 1.54 -1.10
N VAL A 66 0.61 1.18 -2.10
CA VAL A 66 0.33 2.00 -3.28
C VAL A 66 -0.35 3.32 -2.89
N LEU A 67 -1.29 3.29 -1.94
CA LEU A 67 -1.88 4.53 -1.43
C LEU A 67 -0.88 5.39 -0.68
N ALA A 68 -0.05 4.79 0.18
CA ALA A 68 0.97 5.51 0.93
C ALA A 68 1.97 6.19 -0.01
N GLU A 69 2.47 5.48 -1.03
CA GLU A 69 3.35 6.05 -2.05
C GLU A 69 2.70 7.20 -2.81
N TRP A 70 1.42 7.04 -3.20
CA TRP A 70 0.69 8.07 -3.93
C TRP A 70 0.47 9.35 -3.11
N ILE A 71 0.24 9.21 -1.79
CA ILE A 71 0.11 10.34 -0.86
C ILE A 71 1.48 11.02 -0.71
N ALA A 72 2.54 10.24 -0.49
CA ALA A 72 3.90 10.75 -0.32
C ALA A 72 4.34 11.62 -1.51
N ARG A 73 4.04 11.19 -2.75
CA ARG A 73 4.34 11.96 -3.98
C ARG A 73 3.62 13.31 -4.10
N ARG A 74 2.62 13.60 -3.26
CA ARG A 74 1.87 14.87 -3.26
C ARG A 74 2.21 15.79 -2.09
N THR A 75 2.90 15.28 -1.08
CA THR A 75 3.23 16.05 0.12
C THR A 75 4.61 16.71 0.04
N THR A 76 5.34 16.50 -1.07
CA THR A 76 6.61 17.15 -1.41
C THR A 76 6.35 18.26 -2.41
#